data_AF-A0A925LMZ6-F1
#
_entry.id   AF-A0A925LMZ6-F1
#
_cell.length_a   1.000
_cell.length_b   1.000
_cell.length_c   1.000
_cell.angle_alpha   90.00
_cell.angle_beta   90.00
_cell.angle_gamma   90.00
#
_symmetry.space_group_name_H-M   'P 1'
#
loop_
_entity.id
_entity.type
_entity.pdbx_description
1 polymer ?
#
loop_
_entity_poly.entity_id
_entity_poly.type
_entity_poly.pdbx_seq_one_letter_code
_entity_poly.pdbx_strand_id
1 'polypeptide(L)'
;MGIVGMKVYLRGLAARIPGQLGMEPFLRYALSQPVSTVIIGCDDLQQLEENVRFASAFQPMTAEEQQELVRHVAPFARQLMYYKP
;
A
#
# COMPACT_ATOMS: atom_id res chain seq x y z
N MET A 1 17.70 11.04 -10.35
CA MET A 1 16.35 10.76 -10.87
C MET A 1 15.49 10.36 -9.69
N GLY A 2 14.30 10.96 -9.51
CA GLY A 2 13.39 10.61 -8.42
C GLY A 2 12.35 9.57 -8.86
N ILE A 3 11.99 8.66 -7.96
CA ILE A 3 10.95 7.64 -8.20
C ILE A 3 9.73 7.96 -7.34
N VAL A 4 8.55 8.01 -7.94
CA VAL A 4 7.28 8.30 -7.26
C VAL A 4 6.44 7.03 -7.16
N GLY A 5 6.15 6.60 -5.94
CA GLY A 5 5.17 5.55 -5.66
C GLY A 5 3.75 6.10 -5.71
N MET A 6 2.88 5.49 -6.50
CA MET A 6 1.47 5.89 -6.64
C MET A 6 0.53 4.69 -6.51
N LYS A 7 -0.75 4.98 -6.22
CA LYS A 7 -1.82 3.97 -6.08
C LYS A 7 -1.57 2.95 -4.97
N VAL A 8 -0.96 3.42 -3.87
CA VAL A 8 -0.64 2.65 -2.66
C VAL A 8 -1.81 1.79 -2.18
N TYR A 9 -3.01 2.38 -2.14
CA TYR A 9 -4.24 1.70 -1.68
C TYR A 9 -5.09 1.11 -2.79
N LEU A 10 -4.49 0.81 -3.94
CA LEU A 10 -5.12 -0.01 -4.97
C LEU A 10 -6.49 0.54 -5.44
N ARG A 11 -6.64 1.87 -5.47
CA ARG A 11 -7.92 2.55 -5.76
C ARG A 11 -9.05 2.11 -4.81
N GLY A 12 -8.75 2.02 -3.51
CA GLY A 12 -9.70 1.61 -2.47
C GLY A 12 -9.89 0.09 -2.34
N LEU A 13 -9.28 -0.73 -3.21
CA LEU A 13 -9.38 -2.19 -3.07
C LEU A 13 -8.67 -2.70 -1.82
N ALA A 14 -7.64 -1.99 -1.33
CA ALA A 14 -6.89 -2.38 -0.13
C ALA A 14 -7.79 -2.62 1.10
N ALA A 15 -8.77 -1.74 1.34
CA ALA A 15 -9.74 -1.87 2.43
C ALA A 15 -10.71 -3.05 2.26
N ARG A 16 -10.83 -3.59 1.04
CA ARG A 16 -11.74 -4.69 0.69
C ARG A 16 -11.05 -6.05 0.64
N ILE A 17 -9.72 -6.07 0.78
CA ILE A 17 -8.95 -7.32 0.83
C ILE A 17 -9.22 -7.99 2.20
N PRO A 18 -9.81 -9.20 2.22
CA PRO A 18 -10.07 -9.94 3.46
C PRO A 18 -8.76 -10.35 4.12
N GLY A 19 -8.74 -10.52 5.44
CA GLY A 19 -7.53 -10.96 6.18
C GLY A 19 -7.02 -10.00 7.27
N GLN A 20 -7.80 -8.96 7.62
CA GLN A 20 -7.50 -8.04 8.74
C GLN A 20 -6.10 -7.39 8.69
N LEU A 21 -5.52 -7.22 7.50
CA LEU A 21 -4.22 -6.56 7.35
C LEU A 21 -4.25 -5.07 7.72
N GLY A 22 -5.44 -4.43 7.68
CA GLY A 22 -5.54 -2.99 7.78
C GLY A 22 -4.88 -2.28 6.58
N MET A 23 -4.71 -0.95 6.68
CA MET A 23 -4.14 -0.14 5.60
C MET A 23 -2.61 -0.01 5.70
N GLU A 24 -2.05 -0.15 6.90
CA GLU A 24 -0.63 0.04 7.19
C GLU A 24 0.32 -0.79 6.31
N PRO A 25 0.09 -2.11 6.08
CA PRO A 25 1.03 -2.91 5.32
C PRO A 25 1.22 -2.43 3.89
N PHE A 26 0.19 -1.84 3.27
CA PHE A 26 0.26 -1.33 1.90
C PHE A 26 1.14 -0.08 1.79
N LEU A 27 1.00 0.86 2.74
CA LEU A 27 1.86 2.05 2.80
C LEU A 27 3.30 1.67 3.15
N ARG A 28 3.47 0.80 4.15
CA ARG A 28 4.79 0.30 4.56
C ARG A 28 5.49 -0.45 3.42
N TYR A 29 4.77 -1.25 2.64
CA TYR A 29 5.31 -1.90 1.45
C TYR A 29 5.79 -0.89 0.40
N ALA A 30 4.97 0.13 0.10
CA ALA A 30 5.32 1.18 -0.86
C ALA A 30 6.56 1.97 -0.44
N LEU A 31 6.69 2.32 0.84
CA LEU A 31 7.84 3.01 1.41
C LEU A 31 9.10 2.14 1.49
N SER A 32 8.96 0.82 1.48
CA SER A 32 10.11 -0.13 1.50
C SER A 32 10.76 -0.32 0.12
N GLN A 33 10.13 0.19 -0.95
CA GLN A 33 10.71 0.17 -2.29
C GLN A 33 11.74 1.30 -2.45
N PRO A 34 12.63 1.27 -3.47
CA PRO A 34 13.56 2.36 -3.76
C PRO A 34 12.84 3.59 -4.36
N VAL A 35 11.89 4.15 -3.63
CA VAL A 35 11.09 5.33 -3.99
C VAL A 35 11.64 6.58 -3.30
N SER A 36 11.60 7.71 -4.00
CA SER A 36 11.96 9.02 -3.44
C SER A 36 10.78 9.67 -2.72
N THR A 37 9.55 9.34 -3.14
CA THR A 37 8.32 9.85 -2.54
C THR A 37 7.16 8.90 -2.82
N VAL A 38 6.19 8.85 -1.92
CA VAL A 38 4.96 8.07 -2.06
C VAL A 38 3.77 9.01 -1.97
N ILE A 39 2.87 8.94 -2.94
CA ILE A 39 1.62 9.71 -2.97
C ILE A 39 0.48 8.80 -2.53
N ILE A 40 -0.21 9.22 -1.47
CA ILE A 40 -1.33 8.51 -0.88
C ILE A 40 -2.58 9.39 -0.86
N GLY A 41 -3.74 8.79 -1.13
CA GLY A 41 -5.04 9.46 -1.08
C GLY A 41 -5.77 9.15 0.22
N CYS A 42 -6.54 10.10 0.68
CA CYS A 42 -7.46 10.00 1.80
C CYS A 42 -8.71 10.86 1.51
N ASP A 43 -9.87 10.40 1.93
CA ASP A 43 -11.15 11.10 1.71
C ASP A 43 -11.53 12.02 2.89
N ASP A 44 -11.00 11.74 4.08
CA ASP A 44 -11.33 12.43 5.32
C ASP A 44 -10.11 12.64 6.23
N LEU A 45 -10.30 13.43 7.30
CA LEU A 45 -9.24 13.77 8.25
C LEU A 45 -8.74 12.54 9.03
N GLN A 46 -9.63 11.61 9.36
CA GLN A 46 -9.26 10.41 10.10
C GLN A 46 -8.25 9.59 9.28
N GLN A 47 -8.54 9.31 8.02
CA GLN A 47 -7.63 8.61 7.12
C GLN A 47 -6.28 9.35 6.96
N LEU A 48 -6.30 10.68 6.91
CA LEU A 48 -5.07 11.48 6.87
C LEU A 48 -4.22 11.23 8.13
N GLU A 49 -4.82 11.32 9.31
CA GLU A 49 -4.14 11.09 10.58
C GLU A 49 -3.58 9.65 10.68
N GLU A 50 -4.32 8.65 10.21
CA GLU A 50 -3.85 7.27 10.14
C GLU A 50 -2.62 7.14 9.23
N ASN A 51 -2.67 7.74 8.03
CA ASN A 51 -1.56 7.72 7.08
C ASN A 51 -0.31 8.41 7.65
N VAL A 52 -0.47 9.54 8.35
CA VAL A 52 0.62 10.24 9.02
C VAL A 52 1.22 9.36 10.11
N ARG A 53 0.40 8.67 10.90
CA ARG A 53 0.85 7.76 11.94
C ARG A 53 1.65 6.59 11.37
N PHE A 54 1.15 5.94 10.32
CA PHE A 54 1.85 4.83 9.64
C PHE A 54 3.19 5.30 9.04
N ALA A 55 3.21 6.47 8.40
CA ALA A 55 4.45 7.03 7.85
C ALA A 55 5.47 7.38 8.95
N SER A 56 4.99 7.90 10.09
CA SER A 56 5.85 8.27 11.23
C SER A 56 6.42 7.05 11.96
N ALA A 57 5.66 5.95 12.02
CA ALA A 57 6.06 4.68 12.62
C ALA A 57 6.76 3.73 11.63
N PHE A 58 7.08 4.21 10.42
CA PHE A 58 7.59 3.38 9.34
C PHE A 58 8.88 2.64 9.73
N GLN A 59 8.86 1.32 9.47
CA GLN A 59 10.03 0.46 9.47
C GLN A 59 10.05 -0.30 8.15
N PRO A 60 11.21 -0.40 7.45
CA PRO A 60 11.31 -1.17 6.22
C PRO A 60 10.81 -2.60 6.42
N MET A 61 10.12 -3.15 5.41
CA MET A 61 9.73 -4.56 5.40
C MET A 61 10.90 -5.44 5.01
N THR A 62 11.05 -6.59 5.67
CA THR A 62 11.95 -7.65 5.22
C THR A 62 11.46 -8.24 3.90
N ALA A 63 12.33 -9.00 3.22
CA ALA A 63 11.95 -9.66 1.98
C ALA A 63 10.79 -10.65 2.20
N GLU A 64 10.76 -11.31 3.35
CA GLU A 64 9.73 -12.27 3.74
C GLU A 64 8.38 -11.59 3.95
N GLU A 65 8.33 -10.48 4.70
CA GLU A 65 7.10 -9.69 4.92
C GLU A 65 6.55 -9.17 3.58
N GLN A 66 7.42 -8.70 2.69
CA GLN A 66 7.03 -8.26 1.35
C GLN A 66 6.42 -9.40 0.52
N GLN A 67 7.05 -10.58 0.53
CA GLN A 67 6.56 -11.76 -0.19
C GLN A 67 5.23 -12.27 0.38
N GLU A 68 5.04 -12.21 1.69
CA GLU A 68 3.77 -12.55 2.32
C GLU A 68 2.65 -11.63 1.86
N LEU A 69 2.86 -10.31 1.88
CA LEU A 69 1.88 -9.35 1.38
C LEU A 69 1.57 -9.58 -0.11
N VAL A 70 2.60 -9.82 -0.94
CA VAL A 70 2.42 -10.11 -2.37
C VAL A 70 1.58 -11.38 -2.56
N ARG A 71 1.87 -12.46 -1.83
CA ARG A 71 1.10 -13.72 -1.90
C ARG A 71 -0.35 -13.51 -1.49
N HIS A 72 -0.58 -12.70 -0.46
CA HIS A 72 -1.91 -12.40 0.03
C HIS A 72 -2.73 -11.56 -0.97
N VAL A 73 -2.10 -10.62 -1.66
CA VAL A 73 -2.75 -9.74 -2.65
C VAL A 73 -2.90 -10.41 -4.02
N ALA A 74 -2.08 -11.41 -4.34
CA ALA A 74 -2.04 -12.08 -5.65
C ALA A 74 -3.41 -12.55 -6.19
N PRO A 75 -4.33 -13.15 -5.39
CA PRO A 75 -5.66 -13.55 -5.86
C PRO A 75 -6.51 -12.39 -6.42
N PHE A 76 -6.23 -11.15 -6.02
CA PHE A 76 -6.95 -9.95 -6.43
C PHE A 76 -6.30 -9.24 -7.64
N ALA A 77 -5.17 -9.74 -8.14
CA ALA A 77 -4.39 -9.09 -9.19
C ALA A 77 -5.20 -8.80 -10.47
N ARG A 78 -6.15 -9.67 -10.83
CA ARG A 78 -7.00 -9.44 -12.02
C ARG A 78 -7.90 -8.21 -11.87
N GLN A 79 -8.42 -7.94 -10.66
CA GLN A 79 -9.23 -6.75 -10.37
C GLN A 79 -8.37 -5.47 -10.41
N LEU A 80 -7.10 -5.58 -10.01
CA LEU A 80 -6.13 -4.47 -10.07
C LEU A 80 -5.75 -4.08 -11.50
N MET A 81 -5.82 -5.03 -12.43
CA MET A 81 -5.51 -4.83 -13.85
C MET A 81 -6.74 -4.40 -14.67
N TYR A 82 -7.71 -3.69 -14.08
CA TYR A 82 -8.95 -3.26 -14.75
C TYR A 82 -8.78 -2.46 -16.04
N TYR A 83 -7.60 -1.89 -16.27
CA TYR A 83 -7.25 -1.12 -17.46
C TYR A 83 -6.71 -1.98 -18.62
N LYS A 84 -6.44 -3.26 -18.37
CA LYS A 84 -6.04 -4.22 -19.40
C LYS A 84 -7.30 -4.94 -19.94
N PRO A 85 -7.43 -5.10 -21.27
CA PRO A 85 -8.54 -5.81 -21.90
C PRO A 85 -8.55 -7.31 -21.56
#